data_AF-A0AAN7EJH8-F1
#
_entry.id   AF-A0AAN7EJH8-F1
#
_cell.length_a   1.000
_cell.length_b   1.000
_cell.length_c   1.000
_cell.angle_alpha   90.00
_cell.angle_beta   90.00
_cell.angle_gamma   90.00
#
_symmetry.space_group_name_H-M   'P 1'
#
loop_
_entity.id
_entity.type
_entity.pdbx_description
1 polymer ?
#
loop_
_entity_poly.entity_id
_entity_poly.type
_entity_poly.pdbx_seq_one_letter_code
_entity_poly.pdbx_strand_id
1 'polypeptide(L)'
;MASGIVNVPFQAMKGVDCHYVGLKPSTSSKFSCVKTAIRVRSPRLFVVRASEKHDGPFKKLGLSDAECEAAVVAGNVPEAPPVPPKPAAPAGTPVVPSYPLSRRPRRNRKSPVLRAAFQETQISPANFVYPLFIHEGEEDTPIGAMPGCYRLGWRHGLVEQVAKARDVGVNSVVLFPKVPDALKSPTGDESYNDNGLVPRAIRLLKDKYPDLVIYTDVALDPYNSDGHDGIVREDGLIMNDETTYQLCKQAVSQARSGADVVSPSDMMDGRVGAIREALDAEGFQHVSIMSYTAKFASSFYGPFREALDSNPRFGDKKTYQMNPANYREALVETHEDESEGADILLVKPGLPYLDIIRLLRDNSSLPIAAYQVSGEYSMIKAGGVLKMIDEEKVMMESLMCLRRAGADIILTYFALQAARCLCGEKR
;
A
#
# COMPACT_ATOMS: atom_id res chain seq x y z
N MET A 1 9.55 54.33 -3.13
CA MET A 1 9.10 53.62 -4.35
C MET A 1 8.42 52.34 -3.92
N ALA A 2 7.10 52.32 -3.89
CA ALA A 2 6.28 51.20 -3.44
C ALA A 2 5.37 50.80 -4.61
N SER A 3 5.45 49.55 -5.05
CA SER A 3 4.56 48.99 -6.07
C SER A 3 3.56 48.07 -5.41
N GLY A 4 2.31 48.53 -5.34
CA GLY A 4 1.16 47.76 -4.89
C GLY A 4 0.66 46.81 -5.97
N ILE A 5 0.13 45.66 -5.54
CA ILE A 5 -0.70 44.78 -6.35
C ILE A 5 -2.07 44.71 -5.66
N VAL A 6 -3.10 44.99 -6.45
CA VAL A 6 -4.49 45.18 -6.04
C VAL A 6 -5.19 43.83 -5.94
N ASN A 7 -5.80 43.56 -4.78
CA ASN A 7 -6.79 42.51 -4.56
C ASN A 7 -8.16 43.00 -5.05
N VAL A 8 -8.91 42.12 -5.74
CA VAL A 8 -10.33 42.33 -6.06
C VAL A 8 -11.15 41.28 -5.30
N PRO A 9 -12.13 41.66 -4.46
CA PRO A 9 -13.05 40.72 -3.84
C PRO A 9 -14.32 40.59 -4.69
N PHE A 10 -14.83 39.36 -4.86
CA PHE A 10 -16.15 39.13 -5.44
C PHE A 10 -17.18 38.96 -4.31
N GLN A 11 -18.17 39.86 -4.29
CA GLN A 11 -19.21 39.95 -3.28
C GLN A 11 -20.48 39.21 -3.73
N ALA A 12 -21.21 38.73 -2.74
CA ALA A 12 -22.38 37.87 -2.81
C ALA A 12 -23.63 38.46 -3.50
N MET A 13 -24.53 37.56 -3.93
CA MET A 13 -25.97 37.86 -4.02
C MET A 13 -26.82 36.83 -3.25
N LYS A 14 -27.71 37.39 -2.41
CA LYS A 14 -28.89 36.84 -1.71
C LYS A 14 -29.95 36.38 -2.74
N GLY A 15 -30.99 35.57 -2.48
CA GLY A 15 -31.67 35.04 -1.29
C GLY A 15 -32.84 34.13 -1.76
N VAL A 16 -33.23 33.12 -0.97
CA VAL A 16 -34.53 32.98 -0.24
C VAL A 16 -35.73 32.69 -1.19
N ASP A 17 -36.46 31.56 -1.11
CA ASP A 17 -37.47 31.29 -0.07
C ASP A 17 -37.81 29.80 0.16
N CYS A 18 -38.07 29.48 1.43
CA CYS A 18 -38.66 28.25 1.92
C CYS A 18 -40.19 28.38 1.91
N HIS A 19 -40.91 27.34 1.47
CA HIS A 19 -42.27 27.10 1.95
C HIS A 19 -42.47 25.63 2.36
N TYR A 20 -42.66 25.49 3.66
CA TYR A 20 -43.06 24.29 4.38
C TYR A 20 -44.56 24.39 4.66
N VAL A 21 -45.37 23.39 4.28
CA VAL A 21 -46.73 23.19 4.79
C VAL A 21 -47.02 21.68 4.87
N GLY A 22 -47.14 21.15 6.09
CA GLY A 22 -47.77 19.84 6.39
C GLY A 22 -49.32 19.99 6.46
N LEU A 23 -50.19 18.99 6.61
CA LEU A 23 -50.16 17.62 7.15
C LEU A 23 -51.48 16.87 6.75
N LYS A 24 -51.39 15.54 6.53
CA LYS A 24 -52.33 14.43 6.92
C LYS A 24 -53.68 14.19 6.15
N PRO A 25 -54.40 13.04 6.35
CA PRO A 25 -54.07 11.65 5.97
C PRO A 25 -55.30 10.84 5.39
N SER A 26 -55.12 9.67 4.77
CA SER A 26 -56.14 8.58 4.83
C SER A 26 -55.64 7.18 4.43
N THR A 27 -55.75 6.27 5.39
CA THR A 27 -56.14 4.83 5.37
C THR A 27 -55.99 3.98 4.10
N SER A 28 -55.23 2.88 4.20
CA SER A 28 -55.78 1.56 4.58
C SER A 28 -54.72 0.45 4.46
N SER A 29 -54.67 -0.39 5.50
CA SER A 29 -53.83 -1.58 5.61
C SER A 29 -54.52 -2.79 5.00
N LYS A 30 -53.80 -3.56 4.18
CA LYS A 30 -54.01 -5.01 4.06
C LYS A 30 -52.65 -5.71 3.99
N PHE A 31 -52.41 -6.55 4.99
CA PHE A 31 -51.35 -7.55 5.01
C PHE A 31 -51.61 -8.60 3.93
N SER A 32 -50.58 -8.97 3.16
CA SER A 32 -50.54 -10.26 2.49
C SER A 32 -49.16 -10.90 2.65
N CYS A 33 -49.19 -12.16 3.07
CA CYS A 33 -48.08 -13.08 3.21
C CYS A 33 -47.62 -13.55 1.83
N VAL A 34 -46.34 -13.38 1.47
CA VAL A 34 -45.74 -14.11 0.34
C VAL A 34 -44.25 -14.44 0.61
N LYS A 35 -44.03 -15.75 0.85
CA LYS A 35 -42.91 -16.62 0.44
C LYS A 35 -41.48 -16.09 0.52
N THR A 36 -40.73 -16.68 1.45
CA THR A 36 -39.28 -16.76 1.50
C THR A 36 -38.72 -17.32 0.18
N ALA A 37 -37.98 -16.49 -0.56
CA ALA A 37 -37.11 -16.94 -1.65
C ALA A 37 -35.66 -16.88 -1.16
N ILE A 38 -35.06 -18.05 -0.95
CA ILE A 38 -33.62 -18.20 -0.73
C ILE A 38 -32.92 -17.72 -2.01
N ARG A 39 -32.20 -16.61 -1.94
CA ARG A 39 -31.30 -16.15 -3.00
C ARG A 39 -30.03 -16.99 -2.93
N VAL A 40 -29.97 -18.08 -3.70
CA VAL A 40 -28.71 -18.76 -4.01
C VAL A 40 -27.86 -17.76 -4.81
N ARG A 41 -26.74 -17.30 -4.23
CA ARG A 41 -25.74 -16.50 -4.95
C ARG A 41 -25.09 -17.41 -6.00
N SER A 42 -25.26 -17.06 -7.28
CA SER A 42 -24.51 -17.65 -8.38
C SER A 42 -22.99 -17.45 -8.16
N PRO A 43 -22.14 -18.44 -8.47
CA PRO A 43 -20.69 -18.25 -8.43
C PRO A 43 -20.32 -17.19 -9.46
N ARG A 44 -19.61 -16.15 -9.04
CA ARG A 44 -19.07 -15.13 -9.95
C ARG A 44 -18.07 -15.82 -10.88
N LEU A 45 -18.50 -16.14 -12.09
CA LEU A 45 -17.57 -16.46 -13.19
C LEU A 45 -16.66 -15.25 -13.39
N PHE A 46 -15.35 -15.48 -13.31
CA PHE A 46 -14.35 -14.56 -13.83
C PHE A 46 -14.59 -14.38 -15.32
N VAL A 47 -15.17 -13.25 -15.70
CA VAL A 47 -15.26 -12.82 -17.10
C VAL A 47 -13.92 -12.17 -17.44
N VAL A 48 -13.08 -12.86 -18.19
CA VAL A 48 -11.95 -12.23 -18.88
C VAL A 48 -12.55 -11.30 -19.94
N ARG A 49 -12.63 -10.01 -19.63
CA ARG A 49 -13.00 -9.00 -20.62
C ARG A 49 -11.84 -8.84 -21.59
N ALA A 50 -11.98 -9.42 -22.79
CA ALA A 50 -11.25 -8.92 -23.95
C ALA A 50 -11.61 -7.44 -24.12
N SER A 51 -10.63 -6.58 -24.34
CA SER A 51 -10.82 -5.13 -24.38
C SER A 51 -11.83 -4.70 -25.45
N GLU A 52 -12.86 -3.97 -25.04
CA GLU A 52 -13.71 -3.12 -25.88
C GLU A 52 -13.27 -1.66 -25.59
N LYS A 53 -13.01 -0.72 -26.50
CA LYS A 53 -13.36 -0.48 -27.91
C LYS A 53 -12.21 0.28 -28.58
N HIS A 54 -11.86 -0.11 -29.79
CA HIS A 54 -11.23 0.78 -30.76
C HIS A 54 -12.32 1.11 -31.81
N ASP A 55 -12.89 2.31 -31.73
CA ASP A 55 -13.89 2.81 -32.69
C ASP A 55 -13.22 3.25 -34.00
N GLY A 56 -12.76 2.26 -34.76
CA GLY A 56 -12.50 2.34 -36.19
C GLY A 56 -13.11 1.11 -36.85
N PRO A 57 -13.41 1.12 -38.16
CA PRO A 57 -14.01 -0.04 -38.82
C PRO A 57 -13.02 -1.20 -38.79
N PHE A 58 -13.15 -2.09 -37.81
CA PHE A 58 -12.51 -3.40 -37.86
C PHE A 58 -13.10 -4.12 -39.07
N LYS A 59 -12.32 -4.20 -40.16
CA LYS A 59 -12.56 -5.24 -41.15
C LYS A 59 -12.54 -6.57 -40.38
N LYS A 60 -13.70 -7.23 -40.31
CA LYS A 60 -13.84 -8.61 -39.85
C LYS A 60 -12.97 -9.47 -40.79
N LEU A 61 -11.70 -9.67 -40.44
CA LEU A 61 -10.77 -10.52 -41.19
C LEU A 61 -10.88 -11.91 -40.57
N GLY A 62 -11.85 -12.69 -41.04
CA GLY A 62 -12.02 -14.10 -40.66
C GLY A 62 -13.48 -14.54 -40.70
N LEU A 63 -13.67 -15.81 -41.06
CA LEU A 63 -14.92 -16.56 -40.83
C LEU A 63 -15.26 -16.52 -39.35
N SER A 64 -16.55 -16.50 -38.99
CA SER A 64 -17.00 -16.72 -37.62
C SER A 64 -16.70 -18.15 -37.16
N ASP A 65 -16.69 -18.38 -35.84
CA ASP A 65 -16.41 -19.70 -35.27
C ASP A 65 -17.32 -20.79 -35.87
N ALA A 66 -18.62 -20.48 -36.02
CA ALA A 66 -19.61 -21.37 -36.64
C ALA A 66 -19.34 -21.65 -38.14
N GLU A 67 -18.84 -20.65 -38.88
CA GLU A 67 -18.48 -20.81 -40.29
C GLU A 67 -17.17 -21.60 -40.46
N CYS A 68 -16.20 -21.43 -39.55
CA CYS A 68 -15.00 -22.25 -39.46
C CYS A 68 -15.34 -23.72 -39.16
N GLU A 69 -16.22 -23.97 -38.19
CA GLU A 69 -16.69 -25.32 -37.86
C GLU A 69 -17.42 -25.97 -39.04
N ALA A 70 -18.35 -25.24 -39.68
CA ALA A 70 -19.06 -25.73 -40.85
C ALA A 70 -18.12 -26.04 -42.03
N ALA A 71 -17.10 -25.21 -42.26
CA ALA A 71 -16.10 -25.42 -43.30
C ALA A 71 -15.25 -26.67 -43.03
N VAL A 72 -14.82 -26.89 -41.79
CA VAL A 72 -14.07 -28.09 -41.39
C VAL A 72 -14.93 -29.36 -41.54
N VAL A 73 -16.21 -29.32 -41.12
CA VAL A 73 -17.16 -30.43 -41.29
C VAL A 73 -17.40 -30.75 -42.77
N ALA A 74 -17.41 -29.72 -43.63
CA ALA A 74 -17.53 -29.87 -45.08
C ALA A 74 -16.23 -30.32 -45.78
N GLY A 75 -15.15 -30.61 -45.03
CA GLY A 75 -13.85 -31.03 -45.58
C GLY A 75 -12.97 -29.89 -46.08
N ASN A 76 -13.40 -28.64 -45.93
CA ASN A 76 -12.65 -27.43 -46.32
C ASN A 76 -11.80 -26.92 -45.14
N VAL A 77 -10.79 -27.71 -44.76
CA VAL A 77 -9.82 -27.28 -43.74
C VAL A 77 -8.96 -26.15 -44.34
N PRO A 78 -8.84 -24.99 -43.67
CA PRO A 78 -8.02 -23.90 -44.17
C PRO A 78 -6.56 -24.33 -44.34
N GLU A 79 -5.96 -24.01 -45.50
CA GLU A 79 -4.51 -24.14 -45.67
C GLU A 79 -3.78 -23.25 -44.66
N ALA A 80 -2.56 -23.66 -44.31
CA ALA A 80 -1.72 -22.86 -43.42
C ALA A 80 -1.58 -21.44 -43.99
N PRO A 81 -1.83 -20.39 -43.19
CA PRO A 81 -1.72 -19.03 -43.69
C PRO A 81 -0.31 -18.80 -44.25
N PRO A 82 -0.20 -18.12 -45.41
CA PRO A 82 1.11 -17.84 -46.00
C PRO A 82 1.96 -17.07 -44.99
N VAL A 83 3.24 -17.44 -44.89
CA VAL A 83 4.17 -16.77 -43.98
C VAL A 83 4.17 -15.29 -44.32
N PRO A 84 3.84 -14.39 -43.38
CA PRO A 84 3.80 -12.96 -43.66
C PRO A 84 5.14 -12.51 -44.25
N PRO A 85 5.15 -11.71 -45.33
CA PRO A 85 6.39 -11.20 -45.88
C PRO A 85 7.14 -10.43 -44.80
N LYS A 86 8.40 -10.81 -44.58
CA LYS A 86 9.25 -10.14 -43.60
C LYS A 86 9.32 -8.66 -43.97
N PRO A 87 9.03 -7.73 -43.05
CA PRO A 87 9.17 -6.30 -43.33
C PRO A 87 10.57 -6.00 -43.87
N ALA A 88 10.64 -5.14 -44.90
CA ALA A 88 11.92 -4.71 -45.45
C ALA A 88 12.74 -4.01 -44.36
N ALA A 89 14.04 -4.31 -44.32
CA ALA A 89 14.95 -3.59 -43.44
C ALA A 89 15.10 -2.13 -43.92
N PRO A 90 15.43 -1.18 -43.01
CA PRO A 90 15.74 0.19 -43.41
C PRO A 90 16.82 0.25 -44.50
N ALA A 91 16.71 1.22 -45.41
CA ALA A 91 17.73 1.43 -46.44
C ALA A 91 19.12 1.65 -45.80
N GLY A 92 20.17 1.08 -46.42
CA GLY A 92 21.53 1.11 -45.86
C GLY A 92 21.81 0.09 -44.75
N THR A 93 20.86 -0.79 -44.41
CA THR A 93 21.13 -1.91 -43.50
C THR A 93 22.21 -2.82 -44.11
N PRO A 94 23.34 -3.07 -43.41
CA PRO A 94 24.41 -3.91 -43.93
C PRO A 94 23.95 -5.36 -44.09
N VAL A 95 24.36 -6.00 -45.18
CA VAL A 95 24.15 -7.43 -45.40
C VAL A 95 25.28 -8.17 -44.69
N VAL A 96 24.94 -8.88 -43.60
CA VAL A 96 25.89 -9.65 -42.80
C VAL A 96 25.51 -11.13 -42.76
N PRO A 97 26.49 -12.05 -42.70
CA PRO A 97 26.20 -13.47 -42.51
C PRO A 97 25.58 -13.71 -41.12
N SER A 98 24.82 -14.80 -41.00
CA SER A 98 24.21 -15.19 -39.73
C SER A 98 25.28 -15.59 -38.70
N TYR A 99 25.23 -15.00 -37.51
CA TYR A 99 26.10 -15.37 -36.40
C TYR A 99 25.78 -16.79 -35.90
N PRO A 100 26.75 -17.73 -35.79
CA PRO A 100 26.52 -19.10 -35.37
C PRO A 100 26.38 -19.21 -33.84
N LEU A 101 25.20 -18.86 -33.31
CA LEU A 101 24.88 -18.92 -31.88
C LEU A 101 23.97 -20.11 -31.54
N SER A 102 24.37 -20.92 -30.57
CA SER A 102 23.56 -22.00 -29.98
C SER A 102 22.43 -21.47 -29.08
N ARG A 103 22.73 -20.45 -28.25
CA ARG A 103 21.78 -19.82 -27.32
C ARG A 103 21.37 -18.43 -27.80
N ARG A 104 20.07 -18.15 -27.83
CA ARG A 104 19.52 -16.84 -28.24
C ARG A 104 18.40 -16.39 -27.28
N PRO A 105 18.73 -15.78 -26.13
CA PRO A 105 17.73 -15.38 -25.12
C PRO A 105 16.62 -14.46 -25.65
N ARG A 106 16.87 -13.67 -26.71
CA ARG A 106 15.85 -12.86 -27.39
C ARG A 106 14.66 -13.68 -27.91
N ARG A 107 14.80 -14.99 -28.12
CA ARG A 107 13.70 -15.89 -28.51
C ARG A 107 12.57 -15.89 -27.48
N ASN A 108 12.89 -15.82 -26.19
CA ASN A 108 11.90 -15.76 -25.11
C ASN A 108 11.24 -14.38 -24.98
N ARG A 109 11.81 -13.35 -25.63
CA ARG A 109 11.34 -11.96 -25.58
C ARG A 109 10.66 -11.50 -26.87
N LYS A 110 10.41 -12.40 -27.83
CA LYS A 110 10.02 -12.02 -29.21
C LYS A 110 8.58 -11.49 -29.33
N SER A 111 7.70 -11.82 -28.41
CA SER A 111 6.31 -11.35 -28.39
C SER A 111 5.84 -11.05 -26.97
N PRO A 112 4.84 -10.16 -26.78
CA PRO A 112 4.23 -9.93 -25.48
C PRO A 112 3.69 -11.20 -24.84
N VAL A 113 3.06 -12.08 -25.64
CA VAL A 113 2.50 -13.36 -25.17
C VAL A 113 3.58 -14.27 -24.58
N LEU A 114 4.75 -14.38 -25.23
CA LEU A 114 5.85 -15.18 -24.70
C LEU A 114 6.51 -14.56 -23.47
N ARG A 115 6.62 -13.23 -23.43
CA ARG A 115 7.11 -12.54 -22.23
C ARG A 115 6.20 -12.80 -21.03
N ALA A 116 4.88 -12.74 -21.24
CA ALA A 116 3.90 -13.05 -20.20
C ALA A 116 3.96 -14.51 -19.75
N ALA A 117 4.06 -15.45 -20.70
CA ALA A 117 4.12 -16.89 -20.39
C ALA A 117 5.38 -17.30 -19.59
N PHE A 118 6.48 -16.56 -19.74
CA PHE A 118 7.74 -16.85 -19.05
C PHE A 118 8.03 -15.87 -17.90
N GLN A 119 7.05 -15.09 -17.48
CA GLN A 119 7.21 -14.12 -16.40
C GLN A 119 7.34 -14.84 -15.05
N GLU A 120 8.45 -14.62 -14.36
CA GLU A 120 8.77 -15.29 -13.08
C GLU A 120 8.06 -14.65 -11.88
N THR A 121 7.76 -13.35 -11.95
CA THR A 121 7.19 -12.59 -10.84
C THR A 121 5.86 -11.97 -11.24
N GLN A 122 4.83 -12.16 -10.43
CA GLN A 122 3.54 -11.51 -10.59
C GLN A 122 3.21 -10.66 -9.37
N ILE A 123 2.47 -9.59 -9.61
CA ILE A 123 2.00 -8.68 -8.56
C ILE A 123 0.47 -8.60 -8.63
N SER A 124 -0.18 -8.55 -7.48
CA SER A 124 -1.62 -8.42 -7.36
C SER A 124 -1.98 -7.37 -6.30
N PRO A 125 -3.18 -6.76 -6.35
CA PRO A 125 -3.61 -5.82 -5.30
C PRO A 125 -3.56 -6.40 -3.88
N ALA A 126 -3.74 -7.72 -3.73
CA ALA A 126 -3.67 -8.41 -2.44
C ALA A 126 -2.27 -8.41 -1.81
N ASN A 127 -1.22 -8.12 -2.59
CA ASN A 127 0.14 -7.96 -2.05
C ASN A 127 0.35 -6.59 -1.40
N PHE A 128 -0.59 -5.64 -1.53
CA PHE A 128 -0.40 -4.28 -1.04
C PHE A 128 -1.05 -4.05 0.32
N VAL A 129 -0.29 -3.39 1.20
CA VAL A 129 -0.80 -2.73 2.40
C VAL A 129 -0.75 -1.23 2.12
N TYR A 130 -1.87 -0.53 2.28
CA TYR A 130 -1.97 0.90 1.97
C TYR A 130 -1.72 1.77 3.21
N PRO A 131 -0.61 2.54 3.26
CA PRO A 131 -0.35 3.47 4.34
C PRO A 131 -1.27 4.68 4.30
N LEU A 132 -1.92 4.98 5.42
CA LEU A 132 -2.87 6.08 5.56
C LEU A 132 -2.51 6.94 6.77
N PHE A 133 -2.38 8.25 6.53
CA PHE A 133 -2.18 9.24 7.59
C PHE A 133 -3.53 9.72 8.10
N ILE A 134 -3.70 9.76 9.41
CA ILE A 134 -4.98 10.15 10.04
C ILE A 134 -4.77 11.28 11.05
N HIS A 135 -5.76 12.14 11.23
CA HIS A 135 -5.76 13.19 12.26
C HIS A 135 -7.17 13.43 12.82
N GLU A 136 -7.26 14.24 13.87
CA GLU A 136 -8.52 14.58 14.56
C GLU A 136 -9.44 15.55 13.79
N GLY A 137 -8.94 16.21 12.75
CA GLY A 137 -9.69 17.22 12.02
C GLY A 137 -10.79 16.61 11.15
N GLU A 138 -11.76 17.44 10.76
CA GLU A 138 -12.86 17.02 9.88
C GLU A 138 -12.44 17.00 8.41
N GLU A 139 -11.60 17.95 8.00
CA GLU A 139 -11.15 18.16 6.62
C GLU A 139 -9.80 17.49 6.33
N ASP A 140 -9.71 16.84 5.17
CA ASP A 140 -8.47 16.23 4.70
C ASP A 140 -7.43 17.30 4.35
N THR A 141 -6.22 17.17 4.89
CA THR A 141 -5.14 18.14 4.66
C THR A 141 -4.06 17.54 3.75
N PRO A 142 -3.71 18.17 2.61
CA PRO A 142 -2.68 17.65 1.72
C PRO A 142 -1.30 17.65 2.40
N ILE A 143 -0.47 16.66 2.04
CA ILE A 143 0.93 16.58 2.49
C ILE A 143 1.83 17.09 1.37
N GLY A 144 2.48 18.24 1.59
CA GLY A 144 3.27 18.94 0.58
C GLY A 144 4.39 18.09 -0.01
N ALA A 145 5.21 17.47 0.84
CA ALA A 145 6.29 16.59 0.41
C ALA A 145 5.83 15.25 -0.18
N MET A 146 4.54 14.91 -0.13
CA MET A 146 3.98 13.68 -0.69
C MET A 146 2.76 13.97 -1.58
N PRO A 147 2.97 14.49 -2.80
CA PRO A 147 1.87 14.88 -3.69
C PRO A 147 0.86 13.74 -3.90
N GLY A 148 -0.42 14.02 -3.66
CA GLY A 148 -1.51 13.05 -3.74
C GLY A 148 -1.78 12.25 -2.45
N CYS A 149 -0.96 12.43 -1.41
CA CYS A 149 -1.23 11.93 -0.06
C CYS A 149 -1.81 13.05 0.81
N TYR A 150 -2.64 12.64 1.78
CA TYR A 150 -3.36 13.54 2.70
C TYR A 150 -3.26 13.01 4.12
N ARG A 151 -3.27 13.91 5.10
CA ARG A 151 -3.72 13.62 6.46
C ARG A 151 -5.25 13.58 6.40
N LEU A 152 -5.82 12.42 6.69
CA LEU A 152 -7.24 12.17 6.53
C LEU A 152 -7.99 12.40 7.84
N GLY A 153 -9.14 13.06 7.77
CA GLY A 153 -10.07 13.10 8.88
C GLY A 153 -10.55 11.67 9.17
N TRP A 154 -10.31 11.16 10.38
CA TRP A 154 -10.50 9.73 10.67
C TRP A 154 -11.96 9.26 10.53
N ARG A 155 -12.94 10.16 10.63
CA ARG A 155 -14.37 9.85 10.52
C ARG A 155 -14.87 9.73 9.09
N HIS A 156 -14.30 10.50 8.16
CA HIS A 156 -14.82 10.65 6.80
C HIS A 156 -13.76 10.30 5.74
N GLY A 157 -12.69 11.10 5.62
CA GLY A 157 -11.65 10.89 4.61
C GLY A 157 -10.99 9.53 4.70
N LEU A 158 -10.71 9.05 5.92
CA LEU A 158 -10.16 7.71 6.14
C LEU A 158 -11.08 6.63 5.55
N VAL A 159 -12.36 6.68 5.90
CA VAL A 159 -13.36 5.70 5.49
C VAL A 159 -13.56 5.70 3.98
N GLU A 160 -13.53 6.89 3.34
CA GLU A 160 -13.62 7.03 1.89
C GLU A 160 -12.41 6.42 1.17
N GLN A 161 -11.19 6.69 1.65
CA GLN A 161 -9.97 6.14 1.04
C GLN A 161 -9.89 4.61 1.18
N VAL A 162 -10.30 4.08 2.34
CA VAL A 162 -10.42 2.63 2.54
C VAL A 162 -11.42 2.02 1.56
N ALA A 163 -12.59 2.63 1.38
CA ALA A 163 -13.59 2.15 0.41
C ALA A 163 -13.00 2.07 -1.01
N LYS A 164 -12.33 3.15 -1.47
CA LYS A 164 -11.69 3.19 -2.79
C LYS A 164 -10.61 2.12 -2.96
N ALA A 165 -9.81 1.87 -1.93
CA ALA A 165 -8.77 0.84 -1.95
C ALA A 165 -9.37 -0.56 -2.09
N ARG A 166 -10.45 -0.84 -1.34
CA ARG A 166 -11.14 -2.12 -1.38
C ARG A 166 -11.81 -2.40 -2.74
N ASP A 167 -12.36 -1.37 -3.38
CA ASP A 167 -13.00 -1.50 -4.71
C ASP A 167 -12.05 -2.07 -5.77
N VAL A 168 -10.74 -1.84 -5.62
CA VAL A 168 -9.69 -2.35 -6.51
C VAL A 168 -8.88 -3.52 -5.91
N GLY A 169 -9.40 -4.13 -4.84
CA GLY A 169 -8.84 -5.35 -4.23
C GLY A 169 -7.72 -5.13 -3.21
N VAL A 170 -7.43 -3.89 -2.81
CA VAL A 170 -6.50 -3.59 -1.71
C VAL A 170 -7.27 -3.64 -0.40
N ASN A 171 -7.22 -4.78 0.29
CA ASN A 171 -7.97 -5.05 1.52
C ASN A 171 -7.12 -4.96 2.79
N SER A 172 -5.93 -4.36 2.71
CA SER A 172 -5.02 -4.19 3.83
C SER A 172 -4.58 -2.74 3.95
N VAL A 173 -4.64 -2.17 5.16
CA VAL A 173 -4.21 -0.79 5.45
C VAL A 173 -3.30 -0.73 6.66
N VAL A 174 -2.43 0.29 6.72
CA VAL A 174 -1.67 0.62 7.92
C VAL A 174 -1.93 2.07 8.31
N LEU A 175 -2.21 2.32 9.59
CA LEU A 175 -2.61 3.64 10.10
C LEU A 175 -1.44 4.36 10.77
N PHE A 176 -1.20 5.61 10.38
CA PHE A 176 -0.19 6.49 10.98
C PHE A 176 -0.85 7.76 11.54
N PRO A 177 -0.85 7.97 12.87
CA PRO A 177 -1.53 9.09 13.49
C PRO A 177 -0.70 10.37 13.52
N LYS A 178 -1.27 11.47 13.07
CA LYS A 178 -0.81 12.83 13.37
C LYS A 178 -1.46 13.29 14.68
N VAL A 179 -0.80 13.00 15.80
CA VAL A 179 -1.28 13.31 17.14
C VAL A 179 -1.11 14.82 17.43
N PRO A 180 -2.10 15.50 18.05
CA PRO A 180 -1.95 16.86 18.54
C PRO A 180 -0.77 17.03 19.51
N ASP A 181 0.02 18.08 19.36
CA ASP A 181 1.23 18.28 20.19
C ASP A 181 0.93 18.36 21.70
N ALA A 182 -0.26 18.84 22.08
CA ALA A 182 -0.69 18.92 23.47
C ALA A 182 -0.91 17.55 24.13
N LEU A 183 -1.01 16.47 23.35
CA LEU A 183 -1.13 15.10 23.83
C LEU A 183 0.19 14.34 23.80
N LYS A 184 1.26 14.95 23.28
CA LYS A 184 2.58 14.32 23.28
C LYS A 184 3.24 14.46 24.65
N SER A 185 3.83 13.39 25.15
CA SER A 185 4.57 13.36 26.41
C SER A 185 5.94 12.70 26.23
N PRO A 186 6.91 12.93 27.14
CA PRO A 186 8.23 12.26 27.05
C PRO A 186 8.13 10.72 27.10
N THR A 187 7.09 10.19 27.73
CA THR A 187 6.83 8.74 27.87
C THR A 187 5.84 8.19 26.84
N GLY A 188 5.28 9.04 25.97
CA GLY A 188 4.38 8.63 24.89
C GLY A 188 3.04 8.06 25.36
N ASP A 189 2.48 8.57 26.46
CA ASP A 189 1.33 7.94 27.15
C ASP A 189 0.06 7.84 26.29
N GLU A 190 -0.12 8.75 25.33
CA GLU A 190 -1.25 8.74 24.39
C GLU A 190 -1.22 7.53 23.45
N SER A 191 -0.08 6.82 23.33
CA SER A 191 0.07 5.63 22.49
C SER A 191 -0.83 4.46 22.89
N TYR A 192 -1.17 4.35 24.18
CA TYR A 192 -2.05 3.31 24.73
C TYR A 192 -3.36 3.87 25.31
N ASN A 193 -3.75 5.07 24.92
CA ASN A 193 -5.06 5.61 25.25
C ASN A 193 -6.15 4.87 24.43
N ASP A 194 -6.97 4.05 25.10
CA ASP A 194 -8.06 3.28 24.45
C ASP A 194 -9.09 4.16 23.70
N ASN A 195 -9.15 5.46 24.03
CA ASN A 195 -9.98 6.46 23.34
C ASN A 195 -9.18 7.40 22.43
N GLY A 196 -7.90 7.13 22.24
CA GLY A 196 -7.03 7.85 21.33
C GLY A 196 -7.43 7.69 19.86
N LEU A 197 -6.71 8.39 18.99
CA LEU A 197 -7.02 8.46 17.56
C LEU A 197 -7.00 7.08 16.88
N VAL A 198 -5.92 6.30 17.09
CA VAL A 198 -5.74 4.98 16.45
C VAL A 198 -6.80 3.96 16.91
N PRO A 199 -7.00 3.71 18.23
CA PRO A 199 -8.08 2.86 18.72
C PRO A 199 -9.48 3.19 18.19
N ARG A 200 -9.84 4.48 18.08
CA ARG A 200 -11.14 4.89 17.52
C ARG A 200 -11.23 4.64 16.03
N ALA A 201 -10.16 4.90 15.27
CA ALA A 201 -10.11 4.64 13.84
C ALA A 201 -10.20 3.14 13.53
N ILE A 202 -9.52 2.27 14.29
CA ILE A 202 -9.60 0.81 14.13
C ILE A 202 -11.05 0.34 14.35
N ARG A 203 -11.67 0.71 15.48
CA ARG A 203 -13.05 0.33 15.79
C ARG A 203 -14.04 0.78 14.71
N LEU A 204 -13.89 2.01 14.21
CA LEU A 204 -14.71 2.53 13.11
C LEU A 204 -14.55 1.70 11.82
N LEU A 205 -13.32 1.37 11.45
CA LEU A 205 -13.06 0.59 10.25
C LEU A 205 -13.53 -0.86 10.39
N LYS A 206 -13.35 -1.49 11.55
CA LYS A 206 -13.83 -2.86 11.81
C LYS A 206 -15.34 -2.97 11.87
N ASP A 207 -16.03 -1.96 12.42
CA ASP A 207 -17.51 -1.90 12.39
C ASP A 207 -18.02 -1.87 10.94
N LYS A 208 -17.41 -1.03 10.10
CA LYS A 208 -17.86 -0.85 8.71
C LYS A 208 -17.39 -1.97 7.78
N TYR A 209 -16.17 -2.47 7.98
CA TYR A 209 -15.48 -3.42 7.12
C TYR A 209 -14.82 -4.52 7.96
N PRO A 210 -15.59 -5.49 8.49
CA PRO A 210 -15.06 -6.54 9.38
C PRO A 210 -13.95 -7.39 8.74
N ASP A 211 -13.95 -7.50 7.42
CA ASP A 211 -12.98 -8.28 6.62
C ASP A 211 -11.77 -7.46 6.15
N LEU A 212 -11.67 -6.17 6.51
CA LEU A 212 -10.48 -5.36 6.26
C LEU A 212 -9.35 -5.80 7.19
N VAL A 213 -8.16 -6.04 6.64
CA VAL A 213 -6.96 -6.30 7.45
C VAL A 213 -6.33 -4.97 7.85
N ILE A 214 -6.22 -4.74 9.15
CA ILE A 214 -5.68 -3.52 9.74
C ILE A 214 -4.35 -3.85 10.39
N TYR A 215 -3.30 -3.28 9.78
CA TYR A 215 -1.98 -3.19 10.37
C TYR A 215 -1.91 -1.90 11.19
N THR A 216 -1.24 -1.94 12.34
CA THR A 216 -0.97 -0.77 13.16
C THR A 216 0.52 -0.60 13.40
N ASP A 217 0.95 0.65 13.50
CA ASP A 217 2.32 0.99 13.90
C ASP A 217 2.44 0.97 15.42
N VAL A 218 3.48 0.31 15.94
CA VAL A 218 3.85 0.30 17.36
C VAL A 218 5.22 0.98 17.47
N ALA A 219 5.20 2.25 17.86
CA ALA A 219 6.36 3.11 18.05
C ALA A 219 5.88 4.37 18.80
N LEU A 220 6.78 5.02 19.56
CA LEU A 220 6.42 6.21 20.32
C LEU A 220 6.61 7.51 19.55
N ASP A 221 7.24 7.55 18.38
CA ASP A 221 7.57 8.82 17.72
C ASP A 221 6.38 9.74 17.37
N PRO A 222 5.14 9.26 17.12
CA PRO A 222 3.99 10.14 16.97
C PRO A 222 3.50 10.74 18.29
N TYR A 223 3.85 10.12 19.42
CA TYR A 223 3.34 10.39 20.77
C TYR A 223 4.39 10.99 21.70
N ASN A 224 5.66 10.84 21.35
CA ASN A 224 6.81 11.32 22.11
C ASN A 224 7.04 12.81 21.81
N SER A 225 7.24 13.61 22.86
CA SER A 225 7.44 15.07 22.73
C SER A 225 8.73 15.45 21.99
N ASP A 226 9.72 14.56 21.94
CA ASP A 226 11.02 14.77 21.31
C ASP A 226 11.15 14.12 19.92
N GLY A 227 10.16 13.35 19.48
CA GLY A 227 10.10 12.74 18.14
C GLY A 227 10.95 11.47 17.97
N HIS A 228 11.43 10.89 19.08
CA HIS A 228 12.12 9.60 19.10
C HIS A 228 11.15 8.43 19.23
N ASP A 229 11.54 7.26 18.72
CA ASP A 229 10.70 6.05 18.72
C ASP A 229 10.56 5.46 20.14
N GLY A 230 11.38 5.94 21.09
CA GLY A 230 11.40 5.54 22.49
C GLY A 230 11.59 6.71 23.49
N ILE A 231 11.58 6.36 24.77
CA ILE A 231 11.79 7.28 25.90
C ILE A 231 13.22 7.80 25.88
N VAL A 232 13.38 9.12 26.02
CA VAL A 232 14.69 9.76 26.02
C VAL A 232 15.11 10.14 27.43
N ARG A 233 16.29 9.67 27.85
CA ARG A 233 16.94 10.07 29.10
C ARG A 233 17.60 11.44 28.96
N GLU A 234 17.86 12.10 30.09
CA GLU A 234 18.46 13.44 30.13
C GLU A 234 19.80 13.57 29.38
N ASP A 235 20.58 12.50 29.26
CA ASP A 235 21.84 12.46 28.51
C ASP A 235 21.67 12.16 27.00
N GLY A 236 20.43 12.05 26.54
CA GLY A 236 20.09 11.78 25.14
C GLY A 236 20.04 10.29 24.78
N LEU A 237 20.25 9.38 25.73
CA LEU A 237 20.10 7.94 25.52
C LEU A 237 18.62 7.57 25.31
N ILE A 238 18.34 6.78 24.28
CA ILE A 238 17.02 6.17 24.08
C ILE A 238 16.96 4.90 24.92
N MET A 239 16.04 4.86 25.88
CA MET A 239 15.95 3.80 26.89
C MET A 239 15.24 2.57 26.32
N ASN A 240 15.95 1.45 26.19
CA ASN A 240 15.44 0.23 25.55
C ASN A 240 14.24 -0.37 26.31
N ASP A 241 14.48 -0.85 27.53
CA ASP A 241 13.53 -1.69 28.26
C ASP A 241 12.28 -0.91 28.69
N GLU A 242 12.46 0.34 29.14
CA GLU A 242 11.35 1.22 29.50
C GLU A 242 10.50 1.60 28.29
N THR A 243 11.11 1.73 27.11
CA THR A 243 10.37 1.92 25.86
C THR A 243 9.58 0.66 25.53
N THR A 244 10.22 -0.51 25.54
CA THR A 244 9.58 -1.80 25.27
C THR A 244 8.36 -2.03 26.17
N TYR A 245 8.43 -1.64 27.44
CA TYR A 245 7.28 -1.69 28.35
C TYR A 245 6.09 -0.84 27.89
N GLN A 246 6.33 0.37 27.37
CA GLN A 246 5.25 1.21 26.82
C GLN A 246 4.71 0.67 25.49
N LEU A 247 5.59 0.14 24.63
CA LEU A 247 5.20 -0.48 23.35
C LEU A 247 4.29 -1.69 23.56
N CYS A 248 4.52 -2.49 24.61
CA CYS A 248 3.63 -3.59 25.00
C CYS A 248 2.20 -3.07 25.29
N LYS A 249 2.07 -1.98 26.04
CA LYS A 249 0.75 -1.37 26.32
C LYS A 249 0.08 -0.85 25.04
N GLN A 250 0.86 -0.22 24.14
CA GLN A 250 0.36 0.27 22.86
C GLN A 250 -0.16 -0.88 22.00
N ALA A 251 0.62 -1.95 21.84
CA ALA A 251 0.23 -3.12 21.06
C ALA A 251 -1.06 -3.76 21.59
N VAL A 252 -1.16 -3.93 22.92
CA VAL A 252 -2.36 -4.48 23.56
C VAL A 252 -3.58 -3.56 23.37
N SER A 253 -3.44 -2.24 23.50
CA SER A 253 -4.55 -1.28 23.27
C SER A 253 -5.05 -1.33 21.82
N GLN A 254 -4.12 -1.44 20.86
CA GLN A 254 -4.44 -1.59 19.44
C GLN A 254 -5.13 -2.94 19.15
N ALA A 255 -4.65 -4.04 19.73
CA ALA A 255 -5.26 -5.37 19.64
C ALA A 255 -6.68 -5.39 20.21
N ARG A 256 -6.91 -4.84 21.40
CA ARG A 256 -8.26 -4.66 22.01
C ARG A 256 -9.21 -3.89 21.10
N SER A 257 -8.68 -2.97 20.30
CA SER A 257 -9.46 -2.16 19.37
C SER A 257 -9.84 -2.89 18.08
N GLY A 258 -9.22 -4.06 17.81
CA GLY A 258 -9.46 -4.90 16.66
C GLY A 258 -8.38 -4.83 15.58
N ALA A 259 -7.13 -4.47 15.92
CA ALA A 259 -6.01 -4.62 14.98
C ALA A 259 -5.78 -6.11 14.67
N ASP A 260 -5.54 -6.45 13.40
CA ASP A 260 -5.21 -7.82 13.00
C ASP A 260 -3.70 -8.08 13.10
N VAL A 261 -2.90 -7.05 12.82
CA VAL A 261 -1.45 -7.10 12.83
C VAL A 261 -0.90 -5.87 13.54
N VAL A 262 -0.12 -6.08 14.60
CA VAL A 262 0.68 -5.01 15.22
C VAL A 262 2.07 -5.02 14.60
N SER A 263 2.62 -3.84 14.34
CA SER A 263 3.86 -3.71 13.56
C SER A 263 4.87 -2.85 14.32
N PRO A 264 5.67 -3.43 15.24
CA PRO A 264 6.68 -2.70 15.99
C PRO A 264 7.73 -2.14 15.04
N SER A 265 7.79 -0.80 14.97
CA SER A 265 8.71 -0.10 14.09
C SER A 265 9.84 0.61 14.84
N ASP A 266 9.86 0.54 16.16
CA ASP A 266 10.74 1.23 17.09
C ASP A 266 12.23 0.87 16.99
N MET A 267 12.58 -0.37 16.62
CA MET A 267 13.95 -0.93 16.63
C MET A 267 14.59 -1.01 18.03
N MET A 268 13.81 -1.26 19.07
CA MET A 268 14.34 -1.63 20.40
C MET A 268 14.70 -3.13 20.44
N ASP A 269 15.72 -3.50 21.19
CA ASP A 269 16.10 -4.90 21.35
C ASP A 269 15.06 -5.65 22.21
N GLY A 270 14.67 -6.86 21.81
CA GLY A 270 13.76 -7.73 22.56
C GLY A 270 12.27 -7.36 22.51
N ARG A 271 11.89 -6.34 21.71
CA ARG A 271 10.49 -5.86 21.69
C ARG A 271 9.51 -6.88 21.15
N VAL A 272 9.91 -7.75 20.22
CA VAL A 272 8.99 -8.70 19.57
C VAL A 272 8.51 -9.70 20.61
N GLY A 273 9.43 -10.28 21.38
CA GLY A 273 9.12 -11.25 22.42
C GLY A 273 8.26 -10.64 23.52
N ALA A 274 8.63 -9.44 23.98
CA ALA A 274 7.86 -8.72 24.99
C ALA A 274 6.43 -8.38 24.53
N ILE A 275 6.26 -7.93 23.29
CA ILE A 275 4.93 -7.65 22.71
C ILE A 275 4.12 -8.94 22.56
N ARG A 276 4.74 -10.03 22.09
CA ARG A 276 4.09 -11.34 21.95
C ARG A 276 3.57 -11.84 23.30
N GLU A 277 4.40 -11.80 24.34
CA GLU A 277 4.02 -12.19 25.70
C GLU A 277 2.87 -11.32 26.24
N ALA A 278 2.94 -10.00 26.04
CA ALA A 278 1.89 -9.07 26.48
C ALA A 278 0.55 -9.31 25.77
N LEU A 279 0.58 -9.57 24.46
CA LEU A 279 -0.61 -9.93 23.69
C LEU A 279 -1.20 -11.27 24.17
N ASP A 280 -0.35 -12.27 24.41
CA ASP A 280 -0.79 -13.60 24.87
C ASP A 280 -1.42 -13.56 26.26
N ALA A 281 -0.83 -12.80 27.18
CA ALA A 281 -1.33 -12.61 28.53
C ALA A 281 -2.75 -12.01 28.55
N GLU A 282 -3.11 -11.23 27.53
CA GLU A 282 -4.41 -10.58 27.38
C GLU A 282 -5.37 -11.35 26.46
N GLY A 283 -4.98 -12.53 25.96
CA GLY A 283 -5.82 -13.38 25.11
C GLY A 283 -5.83 -13.01 23.62
N PHE A 284 -4.81 -12.28 23.16
CA PHE A 284 -4.64 -11.89 21.75
C PHE A 284 -3.66 -12.81 21.00
N GLN A 285 -3.73 -14.13 21.23
CA GLN A 285 -2.86 -15.11 20.56
C GLN A 285 -3.01 -15.12 19.03
N HIS A 286 -4.12 -14.59 18.52
CA HIS A 286 -4.46 -14.56 17.10
C HIS A 286 -3.97 -13.28 16.38
N VAL A 287 -3.52 -12.27 17.12
CA VAL A 287 -3.01 -11.03 16.55
C VAL A 287 -1.57 -11.25 16.11
N SER A 288 -1.27 -10.97 14.85
CA SER A 288 0.05 -11.18 14.27
C SER A 288 1.01 -10.02 14.59
N ILE A 289 2.31 -10.32 14.56
CA ILE A 289 3.38 -9.33 14.67
C ILE A 289 4.12 -9.23 13.32
N MET A 290 4.04 -8.06 12.68
CA MET A 290 4.90 -7.71 11.55
C MET A 290 6.07 -6.86 12.04
N SER A 291 7.18 -7.53 12.35
CA SER A 291 8.34 -6.85 12.90
C SER A 291 9.08 -6.05 11.83
N TYR A 292 9.42 -4.79 12.14
CA TYR A 292 10.35 -3.99 11.32
C TYR A 292 11.80 -4.44 11.57
N THR A 293 12.07 -5.69 11.25
CA THR A 293 13.32 -6.40 11.50
C THR A 293 14.56 -5.67 10.98
N ALA A 294 14.52 -5.24 9.71
CA ALA A 294 15.64 -4.53 9.11
C ALA A 294 15.23 -3.10 8.76
N LYS A 295 15.09 -2.23 9.78
CA LYS A 295 14.81 -0.80 9.62
C LYS A 295 16.10 0.02 9.75
N PHE A 296 16.53 0.60 8.64
CA PHE A 296 17.77 1.36 8.55
C PHE A 296 17.61 2.83 8.93
N ALA A 297 18.69 3.43 9.45
CA ALA A 297 18.86 4.86 9.72
C ALA A 297 18.97 5.65 8.41
N SER A 298 17.84 5.76 7.71
CA SER A 298 17.79 6.21 6.31
C SER A 298 17.37 7.68 6.16
N SER A 299 17.92 8.33 5.13
CA SER A 299 17.54 9.68 4.70
C SER A 299 16.27 9.71 3.84
N PHE A 300 15.71 8.56 3.46
CA PHE A 300 14.49 8.49 2.63
C PHE A 300 13.19 8.78 3.42
N TYR A 301 13.27 9.01 4.74
CA TYR A 301 12.09 9.21 5.59
C TYR A 301 11.60 10.67 5.67
N GLY A 302 12.31 11.62 5.06
CA GLY A 302 11.98 13.06 5.16
C GLY A 302 10.50 13.38 4.93
N PRO A 303 9.88 12.95 3.81
CA PRO A 303 8.47 13.26 3.55
C PRO A 303 7.47 12.63 4.54
N PHE A 304 7.76 11.46 5.12
CA PHE A 304 6.94 10.85 6.18
C PHE A 304 7.02 11.66 7.47
N ARG A 305 8.22 12.13 7.83
CA ARG A 305 8.40 12.95 9.02
C ARG A 305 7.70 14.30 8.89
N GLU A 306 7.62 14.87 7.68
CA GLU A 306 6.74 16.03 7.41
C GLU A 306 5.26 15.64 7.56
N ALA A 307 4.85 14.47 7.06
CA ALA A 307 3.47 14.01 7.18
C ALA A 307 2.99 13.91 8.64
N LEU A 308 3.85 13.48 9.57
CA LEU A 308 3.52 13.36 10.99
C LEU A 308 4.01 14.52 11.87
N ASP A 309 4.92 15.36 11.38
CA ASP A 309 5.70 16.30 12.19
C ASP A 309 6.37 15.59 13.39
N SER A 310 7.01 14.47 13.07
CA SER A 310 7.70 13.59 14.02
C SER A 310 9.21 13.59 13.77
N ASN A 311 9.75 14.68 13.23
CA ASN A 311 11.20 14.85 13.18
C ASN A 311 11.74 14.87 14.62
N PRO A 312 12.81 14.11 14.93
CA PRO A 312 13.51 14.25 16.19
C PRO A 312 13.86 15.72 16.41
N ARG A 313 13.51 16.26 17.59
CA ARG A 313 13.84 17.64 17.95
C ARG A 313 15.34 17.84 18.12
N PHE A 314 16.06 16.77 18.43
CA PHE A 314 17.51 16.72 18.53
C PHE A 314 18.06 15.34 18.11
N GLY A 315 19.35 15.32 17.78
CA GLY A 315 20.07 14.09 17.45
C GLY A 315 19.61 13.43 16.15
N ASP A 316 19.89 12.14 16.05
CA ASP A 316 19.43 11.28 14.97
C ASP A 316 18.97 9.92 15.52
N LYS A 317 18.54 9.02 14.63
CA LYS A 317 18.00 7.70 15.01
C LYS A 317 19.06 6.58 14.90
N LYS A 318 20.36 6.92 14.81
CA LYS A 318 21.44 5.94 14.52
C LYS A 318 21.84 5.07 15.71
N THR A 319 21.38 5.38 16.92
CA THR A 319 21.67 4.56 18.11
C THR A 319 20.77 3.33 18.21
N TYR A 320 19.78 3.19 17.32
CA TYR A 320 18.83 2.07 17.31
C TYR A 320 18.44 1.63 15.90
N GLN A 321 18.30 2.54 14.92
CA GLN A 321 18.11 2.12 13.53
C GLN A 321 19.43 1.67 12.90
N MET A 322 19.37 0.61 12.11
CA MET A 322 20.56 -0.03 11.54
C MET A 322 21.38 0.91 10.64
N ASN A 323 22.70 0.71 10.61
CA ASN A 323 23.57 1.45 9.71
C ASN A 323 23.35 1.01 8.25
N PRO A 324 23.03 1.92 7.30
CA PRO A 324 22.90 1.60 5.87
C PRO A 324 24.09 0.87 5.22
N ALA A 325 25.27 0.95 5.82
CA ALA A 325 26.46 0.24 5.34
C ALA A 325 26.51 -1.24 5.74
N ASN A 326 25.63 -1.69 6.64
CA ASN A 326 25.65 -3.03 7.19
C ASN A 326 24.70 -3.96 6.44
N TYR A 327 25.25 -5.05 5.89
CA TYR A 327 24.49 -6.10 5.22
C TYR A 327 24.21 -7.29 6.14
N ARG A 328 25.27 -7.80 6.80
CA ARG A 328 25.21 -9.02 7.63
C ARG A 328 24.43 -8.86 8.93
N GLU A 329 24.36 -7.64 9.46
CA GLU A 329 23.62 -7.31 10.69
C GLU A 329 22.13 -7.64 10.55
N ALA A 330 21.56 -7.51 9.34
CA ALA A 330 20.17 -7.85 9.09
C ALA A 330 19.84 -9.34 9.38
N LEU A 331 20.82 -10.24 9.29
CA LEU A 331 20.63 -11.65 9.66
C LEU A 331 20.58 -11.84 11.18
N VAL A 332 21.25 -10.99 11.95
CA VAL A 332 21.18 -11.01 13.42
C VAL A 332 19.77 -10.60 13.84
N GLU A 333 19.32 -9.43 13.38
CA GLU A 333 17.95 -8.94 13.62
C GLU A 333 16.88 -9.97 13.20
N THR A 334 17.07 -10.61 12.04
CA THR A 334 16.18 -11.66 11.55
C THR A 334 16.11 -12.83 12.52
N HIS A 335 17.26 -13.30 13.01
CA HIS A 335 17.30 -14.45 13.91
C HIS A 335 16.59 -14.16 15.24
N GLU A 336 16.85 -12.99 15.82
CA GLU A 336 16.24 -12.59 17.10
C GLU A 336 14.72 -12.46 16.93
N ASP A 337 14.24 -11.66 15.98
CA ASP A 337 12.80 -11.45 15.74
C ASP A 337 12.04 -12.75 15.42
N GLU A 338 12.64 -13.66 14.64
CA GLU A 338 12.06 -14.98 14.38
C GLU A 338 11.95 -15.81 15.66
N SER A 339 13.00 -15.83 16.47
CA SER A 339 13.04 -16.60 17.72
C SER A 339 12.08 -16.05 18.77
N GLU A 340 11.82 -14.75 18.72
CA GLU A 340 10.91 -14.01 19.60
C GLU A 340 9.43 -14.11 19.19
N GLY A 341 9.14 -14.71 18.04
CA GLY A 341 7.76 -14.99 17.61
C GLY A 341 7.15 -13.98 16.66
N ALA A 342 7.96 -13.29 15.84
CA ALA A 342 7.44 -12.53 14.70
C ALA A 342 6.72 -13.46 13.70
N ASP A 343 5.61 -12.99 13.13
CA ASP A 343 4.88 -13.71 12.07
C ASP A 343 5.32 -13.26 10.67
N ILE A 344 5.80 -12.02 10.55
CA ILE A 344 6.21 -11.38 9.29
C ILE A 344 7.45 -10.54 9.57
N LEU A 345 8.48 -10.64 8.72
CA LEU A 345 9.69 -9.83 8.80
C LEU A 345 9.66 -8.71 7.76
N LEU A 346 10.01 -7.49 8.14
CA LEU A 346 9.95 -6.33 7.26
C LEU A 346 11.31 -5.65 7.05
N VAL A 347 11.61 -5.31 5.78
CA VAL A 347 12.74 -4.46 5.40
C VAL A 347 12.27 -3.03 5.10
N LYS A 348 12.94 -2.04 5.69
CA LYS A 348 12.65 -0.60 5.48
C LYS A 348 13.95 0.22 5.45
N PRO A 349 14.18 1.06 4.42
CA PRO A 349 13.40 1.27 3.19
C PRO A 349 13.35 0.09 2.21
N GLY A 350 12.61 0.24 1.11
CA GLY A 350 12.36 -0.83 0.14
C GLY A 350 13.39 -0.86 -0.98
N LEU A 351 13.24 -0.01 -2.00
CA LEU A 351 14.06 -0.06 -3.23
C LEU A 351 15.58 0.06 -3.00
N PRO A 352 16.08 0.88 -2.05
CA PRO A 352 17.52 0.96 -1.82
C PRO A 352 18.10 -0.29 -1.13
N TYR A 353 17.26 -1.22 -0.67
CA TYR A 353 17.63 -2.40 0.14
C TYR A 353 17.04 -3.70 -0.44
N LEU A 354 16.91 -3.78 -1.76
CA LEU A 354 16.43 -5.00 -2.45
C LEU A 354 17.33 -6.22 -2.18
N ASP A 355 18.61 -5.99 -1.96
CA ASP A 355 19.59 -7.00 -1.57
C ASP A 355 19.36 -7.53 -0.14
N ILE A 356 18.87 -6.70 0.78
CA ILE A 356 18.45 -7.11 2.12
C ILE A 356 17.12 -7.89 2.07
N ILE A 357 16.17 -7.45 1.24
CA ILE A 357 14.92 -8.21 1.00
C ILE A 357 15.24 -9.61 0.47
N ARG A 358 16.17 -9.70 -0.48
CA ARG A 358 16.65 -10.99 -1.00
C ARG A 358 17.34 -11.81 0.09
N LEU A 359 18.20 -11.18 0.89
CA LEU A 359 18.90 -11.83 2.00
C LEU A 359 17.94 -12.49 2.98
N LEU A 360 16.94 -11.75 3.46
CA LEU A 360 15.93 -12.28 4.37
C LEU A 360 15.16 -13.42 3.70
N ARG A 361 14.71 -13.24 2.45
CA ARG A 361 13.96 -14.28 1.73
C ARG A 361 14.77 -15.57 1.48
N ASP A 362 16.09 -15.50 1.41
CA ASP A 362 16.96 -16.67 1.27
C ASP A 362 17.24 -17.39 2.60
N ASN A 363 17.08 -16.71 3.74
CA ASN A 363 17.48 -17.21 5.06
C ASN A 363 16.33 -17.39 6.05
N SER A 364 15.13 -16.94 5.71
CA SER A 364 13.91 -17.05 6.52
C SER A 364 12.83 -17.83 5.78
N SER A 365 12.05 -18.61 6.52
CA SER A 365 10.80 -19.21 6.03
C SER A 365 9.56 -18.34 6.25
N LEU A 366 9.67 -17.24 7.00
CA LEU A 366 8.56 -16.33 7.25
C LEU A 366 8.23 -15.50 6.00
N PRO A 367 6.98 -15.01 5.89
CA PRO A 367 6.63 -13.98 4.93
C PRO A 367 7.52 -12.75 5.06
N ILE A 368 7.97 -12.20 3.93
CA ILE A 368 8.81 -11.00 3.90
C ILE A 368 7.98 -9.81 3.44
N ALA A 369 7.93 -8.76 4.25
CA ALA A 369 7.37 -7.47 3.88
C ALA A 369 8.46 -6.48 3.46
N ALA A 370 8.11 -5.55 2.58
CA ALA A 370 8.97 -4.43 2.22
C ALA A 370 8.18 -3.12 2.23
N TYR A 371 8.78 -2.05 2.76
CA TYR A 371 8.15 -0.73 2.76
C TYR A 371 8.78 0.15 1.68
N GLN A 372 8.04 0.42 0.60
CA GLN A 372 8.37 1.51 -0.33
C GLN A 372 8.06 2.86 0.35
N VAL A 373 9.09 3.48 0.92
CA VAL A 373 8.89 4.59 1.87
C VAL A 373 8.56 5.90 1.18
N SER A 374 8.25 6.90 1.99
CA SER A 374 7.78 8.20 1.55
C SER A 374 8.72 8.91 0.59
N GLY A 375 10.04 8.84 0.81
CA GLY A 375 11.03 9.42 -0.09
C GLY A 375 11.06 8.73 -1.45
N GLU A 376 10.94 7.40 -1.48
CA GLU A 376 10.86 6.62 -2.73
C GLU A 376 9.62 7.02 -3.53
N TYR A 377 8.47 7.12 -2.86
CA TYR A 377 7.22 7.61 -3.46
C TYR A 377 7.38 9.02 -4.05
N SER A 378 7.89 9.97 -3.25
CA SER A 378 8.02 11.37 -3.65
C SER A 378 9.02 11.56 -4.78
N MET A 379 10.10 10.77 -4.85
CA MET A 379 11.04 10.79 -5.97
C MET A 379 10.37 10.39 -7.29
N ILE A 380 9.56 9.33 -7.28
CA ILE A 380 8.83 8.88 -8.48
C ILE A 380 7.78 9.92 -8.88
N LYS A 381 7.02 10.46 -7.91
CA LYS A 381 6.05 11.54 -8.15
C LYS A 381 6.70 12.79 -8.75
N ALA A 382 7.80 13.25 -8.17
CA ALA A 382 8.52 14.42 -8.66
C ALA A 382 9.01 14.21 -10.11
N GLY A 383 9.62 13.07 -10.40
CA GLY A 383 10.06 12.72 -11.76
C GLY A 383 8.90 12.67 -12.76
N GLY A 384 7.73 12.16 -12.34
CA GLY A 384 6.49 12.15 -13.13
C GLY A 384 5.95 13.53 -13.44
N VAL A 385 5.81 14.38 -12.40
CA VAL A 385 5.35 15.78 -12.53
C VAL A 385 6.27 16.59 -13.44
N LEU A 386 7.59 16.39 -13.30
CA LEU A 386 8.61 17.03 -14.13
C LEU A 386 8.75 16.38 -15.53
N LYS A 387 7.98 15.32 -15.83
CA LYS A 387 8.04 14.56 -17.09
C LYS A 387 9.43 14.01 -17.41
N MET A 388 10.26 13.78 -16.39
CA MET A 388 11.57 13.14 -16.53
C MET A 388 11.42 11.63 -16.73
N ILE A 389 10.34 11.06 -16.19
CA ILE A 389 10.00 9.64 -16.28
C ILE A 389 8.50 9.49 -16.54
N ASP A 390 8.12 8.32 -17.06
CA ASP A 390 6.73 7.87 -17.09
C ASP A 390 6.37 7.33 -15.69
N GLU A 391 5.65 8.16 -14.90
CA GLU A 391 5.30 7.86 -13.50
C GLU A 391 4.67 6.47 -13.35
N GLU A 392 3.70 6.15 -14.20
CA GLU A 392 2.93 4.90 -14.08
C GLU A 392 3.83 3.69 -14.34
N LYS A 393 4.64 3.73 -15.40
CA LYS A 393 5.55 2.63 -15.72
C LYS A 393 6.62 2.44 -14.65
N VAL A 394 7.24 3.52 -14.17
CA VAL A 394 8.29 3.45 -13.15
C VAL A 394 7.71 3.02 -11.80
N MET A 395 6.52 3.49 -11.43
CA MET A 395 5.79 3.02 -10.25
C MET A 395 5.59 1.49 -10.33
N MET A 396 5.01 0.98 -11.42
CA MET A 396 4.75 -0.46 -11.56
C MET A 396 6.04 -1.29 -11.59
N GLU A 397 7.09 -0.80 -12.27
CA GLU A 397 8.40 -1.46 -12.29
C GLU A 397 9.04 -1.50 -10.89
N SER A 398 8.92 -0.42 -10.11
CA SER A 398 9.45 -0.36 -8.75
C SER A 398 8.81 -1.39 -7.81
N LEU A 399 7.48 -1.56 -7.91
CA LEU A 399 6.74 -2.55 -7.13
C LEU A 399 7.08 -3.98 -7.57
N MET A 400 7.26 -4.19 -8.87
CA MET A 400 7.74 -5.47 -9.41
C MET A 400 9.15 -5.81 -8.91
N CYS A 401 10.04 -4.82 -8.79
CA CYS A 401 11.38 -5.02 -8.23
C CYS A 401 11.33 -5.52 -6.78
N LEU A 402 10.47 -4.94 -5.93
CA LEU A 402 10.27 -5.39 -4.55
C LEU A 402 9.74 -6.84 -4.49
N ARG A 403 8.71 -7.16 -5.28
CA ARG A 403 8.17 -8.53 -5.36
C ARG A 403 9.21 -9.53 -5.87
N ARG A 404 9.99 -9.17 -6.88
CA ARG A 404 11.05 -10.02 -7.45
C ARG A 404 12.19 -10.25 -6.46
N ALA A 405 12.52 -9.25 -5.64
CA ALA A 405 13.55 -9.39 -4.62
C ALA A 405 13.17 -10.43 -3.56
N GLY A 406 11.87 -10.57 -3.26
CA GLY A 406 11.38 -11.61 -2.34
C GLY A 406 10.25 -11.18 -1.43
N ALA A 407 9.82 -9.91 -1.47
CA ALA A 407 8.74 -9.42 -0.63
C ALA A 407 7.41 -10.09 -1.03
N ASP A 408 6.69 -10.70 -0.10
CA ASP A 408 5.32 -11.19 -0.25
C ASP A 408 4.30 -10.05 -0.06
N ILE A 409 4.63 -9.11 0.82
CA ILE A 409 3.80 -7.97 1.23
C ILE A 409 4.55 -6.67 0.92
N ILE A 410 3.86 -5.68 0.36
CA ILE A 410 4.45 -4.36 0.07
C ILE A 410 3.59 -3.27 0.69
N LEU A 411 4.20 -2.55 1.64
CA LEU A 411 3.66 -1.28 2.13
C LEU A 411 4.03 -0.20 1.11
N THR A 412 3.03 0.42 0.47
CA THR A 412 3.27 1.47 -0.53
C THR A 412 2.16 2.49 -0.58
N TYR A 413 2.54 3.77 -0.65
CA TYR A 413 1.63 4.89 -0.89
C TYR A 413 1.03 4.86 -2.31
N PHE A 414 1.60 4.07 -3.22
CA PHE A 414 1.03 3.83 -4.55
C PHE A 414 -0.03 2.73 -4.56
N ALA A 415 -0.39 2.10 -3.45
CA ALA A 415 -1.25 0.91 -3.42
C ALA A 415 -2.54 1.07 -4.24
N LEU A 416 -3.29 2.16 -4.00
CA LEU A 416 -4.51 2.46 -4.75
C LEU A 416 -4.25 2.71 -6.25
N GLN A 417 -3.19 3.47 -6.57
CA GLN A 417 -2.84 3.79 -7.96
C GLN A 417 -2.39 2.53 -8.74
N ALA A 418 -1.52 1.73 -8.14
CA ALA A 418 -1.02 0.49 -8.74
C ALA A 418 -2.13 -0.54 -8.93
N ALA A 419 -3.03 -0.67 -7.95
CA ALA A 419 -4.17 -1.58 -8.06
C ALA A 419 -5.13 -1.19 -9.20
N ARG A 420 -5.39 0.11 -9.40
CA ARG A 420 -6.17 0.59 -10.57
C ARG A 420 -5.51 0.18 -11.90
N CYS A 421 -4.20 0.36 -12.02
CA CYS A 421 -3.46 -0.07 -13.20
C CYS A 421 -3.59 -1.59 -13.43
N LEU A 422 -3.56 -2.40 -12.37
CA LEU A 422 -3.71 -3.86 -12.45
C LEU A 422 -5.13 -4.30 -12.81
N CYS A 423 -6.16 -3.54 -12.41
CA CYS A 423 -7.55 -3.78 -12.76
C CYS A 423 -7.91 -3.31 -14.19
N GLY A 424 -6.98 -2.66 -14.91
CA GLY A 424 -7.21 -2.14 -16.24
C GLY A 424 -7.93 -0.77 -16.26
N GLU A 425 -8.09 -0.12 -15.11
CA GLU A 425 -8.51 1.27 -15.04
C GLU A 425 -7.32 2.16 -15.42
N LYS A 426 -7.34 2.67 -16.65
CA LYS A 426 -6.38 3.71 -17.07
C LYS A 426 -6.84 5.06 -16.52
N ARG A 427 -5.86 5.87 -16.10
CA ARG A 427 -6.07 7.25 -15.64
C ARG A 427 -6.78 8.12 -16.66
#